data_AF-A0A847VXG2-F1
#
_entry.id   AF-A0A847VXG2-F1
#
_cell.length_a   1.000
_cell.length_b   1.000
_cell.length_c   1.000
_cell.angle_alpha   90.00
_cell.angle_beta   90.00
_cell.angle_gamma   90.00
#
_symmetry.space_group_name_H-M   'P 1'
#
loop_
_entity.id
_entity.type
_entity.pdbx_description
1 polymer ?
#
loop_
_entity_poly.entity_id
_entity_poly.type
_entity_poly.pdbx_seq_one_letter_code
_entity_poly.pdbx_strand_id
1 'polypeptide(L)'
;MDSIKVEVADHFPKSISIGGEKYGVGSFLNPGENHIFGYMMRERATQRGMDLGSEIGERFWENRKEIPKIFEGSSFSFPGWKEHPSCEEIAHMFHNGEEWCLIWVPIKNRYWLKNHLGIYKIS
;
A
#
# COMPACT_ATOMS: atom_id res chain seq x y z
N MET A 1 3.29 -30.75 -12.70
CA MET A 1 3.32 -29.88 -11.51
C MET A 1 3.33 -28.46 -12.03
N ASP A 2 2.15 -27.88 -12.19
CA ASP A 2 2.03 -26.53 -12.71
C ASP A 2 2.40 -25.56 -11.59
N SER A 3 3.47 -24.80 -11.80
CA SER A 3 3.85 -23.69 -10.94
C SER A 3 2.71 -22.68 -10.93
N ILE A 4 2.04 -22.54 -9.79
CA ILE A 4 1.08 -21.46 -9.55
C ILE A 4 1.86 -20.16 -9.66
N LYS A 5 1.75 -19.49 -10.80
CA LYS A 5 2.17 -18.09 -10.95
C LYS A 5 1.19 -17.28 -10.12
N VAL A 6 1.66 -16.76 -8.99
CA VAL A 6 0.86 -15.86 -8.18
C VAL A 6 0.80 -14.52 -8.93
N GLU A 7 -0.24 -14.34 -9.75
CA GLU A 7 -0.65 -13.05 -10.31
C GLU A 7 -1.35 -12.25 -9.20
N VAL A 8 -0.58 -11.77 -8.23
CA VAL A 8 -1.11 -11.15 -7.00
C VAL A 8 -1.81 -9.80 -7.26
N ALA A 9 -1.83 -9.29 -8.50
CA ALA A 9 -2.39 -7.98 -8.84
C ALA A 9 -3.68 -8.02 -9.68
N ASP A 10 -3.99 -9.11 -10.39
CA ASP A 10 -5.09 -9.10 -11.39
C ASP A 10 -6.50 -9.17 -10.79
N HIS A 11 -6.60 -9.44 -9.48
CA HIS A 11 -7.88 -9.54 -8.78
C HIS A 11 -8.33 -8.23 -8.12
N PHE A 12 -7.46 -7.20 -8.10
CA PHE A 12 -7.83 -5.89 -7.55
C PHE A 12 -8.26 -4.93 -8.64
N PRO A 13 -9.22 -4.02 -8.34
CA PRO A 13 -9.48 -2.92 -9.23
C PRO A 13 -8.22 -2.06 -9.36
N LYS A 14 -7.86 -1.71 -10.60
CA LYS A 14 -6.68 -0.86 -10.91
C LYS A 14 -6.80 0.56 -10.37
N SER A 15 -7.99 0.96 -9.92
CA SER A 15 -8.24 2.27 -9.33
C SER A 15 -9.34 2.23 -8.27
N ILE A 16 -9.29 3.15 -7.31
CA ILE A 16 -10.33 3.39 -6.31
C ILE A 16 -10.64 4.89 -6.21
N SER A 17 -11.82 5.23 -5.69
CA SER A 17 -12.17 6.61 -5.37
C SER A 17 -12.24 6.77 -3.86
N ILE A 18 -11.55 7.77 -3.32
CA ILE A 18 -11.46 8.05 -1.88
C ILE A 18 -11.52 9.56 -1.66
N GLY A 19 -12.46 10.04 -0.84
CA GLY A 19 -12.64 11.45 -0.54
C GLY A 19 -12.86 12.31 -1.80
N GLY A 20 -13.63 11.76 -2.74
CA GLY A 20 -13.94 12.40 -4.03
C GLY A 20 -12.84 12.38 -5.09
N GLU A 21 -11.64 11.87 -4.77
CA GLU A 21 -10.53 11.77 -5.72
C GLU A 21 -10.31 10.35 -6.23
N LYS A 22 -9.82 10.21 -7.46
CA LYS A 22 -9.52 8.92 -8.08
C LYS A 22 -8.03 8.59 -7.99
N TYR A 23 -7.76 7.38 -7.55
CA TYR A 23 -6.42 6.87 -7.31
C TYR A 23 -6.17 5.58 -8.07
N GLY A 24 -4.97 5.40 -8.59
CA GLY A 24 -4.48 4.14 -9.10
C GLY A 24 -3.97 3.27 -7.96
N VAL A 25 -4.18 1.96 -8.08
CA VAL A 25 -3.70 0.96 -7.13
C VAL A 25 -2.72 0.03 -7.84
N GLY A 26 -1.59 -0.25 -7.21
CA GLY A 26 -0.57 -1.15 -7.75
C GLY A 26 0.17 -1.92 -6.68
N SER A 27 0.85 -3.00 -7.06
CA SER A 27 1.70 -3.76 -6.15
C SER A 27 3.13 -3.21 -6.13
N PHE A 28 3.79 -3.26 -4.97
CA PHE A 28 5.24 -3.02 -4.86
C PHE A 28 6.07 -4.27 -5.18
N LEU A 29 5.46 -5.46 -5.09
CA LEU A 29 6.11 -6.74 -5.35
C LEU A 29 6.28 -6.96 -6.85
N ASN A 30 7.43 -7.52 -7.24
CA ASN A 30 7.65 -8.03 -8.58
C ASN A 30 7.16 -9.48 -8.69
N PRO A 31 6.96 -10.00 -9.92
CA PRO A 31 6.61 -11.40 -10.12
C PRO A 31 7.60 -12.34 -9.42
N GLY A 32 7.08 -13.23 -8.57
CA GLY A 32 7.87 -14.21 -7.81
C GLY A 32 8.37 -13.74 -6.44
N GLU A 33 8.12 -12.48 -6.06
CA GLU A 33 8.44 -11.98 -4.73
C GLU A 33 7.26 -12.14 -3.76
N ASN A 34 7.55 -12.64 -2.56
CA ASN A 34 6.56 -12.77 -1.48
C ASN A 34 6.77 -11.76 -0.34
N HIS A 35 7.94 -11.12 -0.30
CA HIS A 35 8.30 -10.14 0.72
C HIS A 35 9.30 -9.14 0.16
N ILE A 36 9.29 -7.92 0.70
CA ILE A 36 10.29 -6.88 0.44
C ILE A 36 10.64 -6.16 1.74
N PHE A 37 11.78 -5.49 1.76
CA PHE A 37 12.13 -4.54 2.81
C PHE A 37 11.51 -3.17 2.53
N GLY A 38 11.28 -2.38 3.58
CA GLY A 38 10.70 -1.04 3.42
C GLY A 38 11.56 -0.09 2.59
N TYR A 39 12.89 -0.18 2.67
CA TYR A 39 13.75 0.67 1.82
C TYR A 39 13.55 0.37 0.32
N MET A 40 13.40 -0.92 -0.05
CA MET A 40 13.10 -1.32 -1.43
C MET A 40 11.72 -0.84 -1.86
N MET A 41 10.76 -0.82 -0.92
CA MET A 41 9.42 -0.29 -1.17
C MET A 41 9.47 1.19 -1.53
N ARG A 42 10.19 2.02 -0.77
CA ARG A 42 10.38 3.45 -1.08
C ARG A 42 11.03 3.67 -2.44
N GLU A 43 12.09 2.92 -2.73
CA GLU A 43 12.79 3.01 -4.00
C GLU A 43 11.84 2.71 -5.17
N ARG A 44 11.08 1.61 -5.09
CA ARG A 44 10.12 1.21 -6.12
C ARG A 44 8.94 2.16 -6.22
N ALA A 45 8.46 2.68 -5.09
CA ALA A 45 7.41 3.69 -5.06
C ALA A 45 7.84 4.93 -5.86
N THR A 46 9.05 5.42 -5.58
CA THR A 46 9.65 6.56 -6.27
C THR A 46 9.77 6.27 -7.77
N GLN A 47 10.35 5.12 -8.15
CA GLN A 47 10.52 4.74 -9.55
C GLN A 47 9.20 4.62 -10.33
N ARG A 48 8.10 4.25 -9.65
CA ARG A 48 6.78 4.03 -10.25
C ARG A 48 5.84 5.23 -10.12
N GLY A 49 6.27 6.33 -9.51
CA GLY A 49 5.39 7.47 -9.22
C GLY A 49 4.28 7.15 -8.19
N MET A 50 4.51 6.14 -7.34
CA MET A 50 3.60 5.70 -6.27
C MET A 50 4.02 6.23 -4.89
N ASP A 51 4.90 7.23 -4.87
CA ASP A 51 5.32 7.91 -3.65
C ASP A 51 4.44 9.14 -3.43
N LEU A 52 3.33 8.92 -2.74
CA LEU A 52 2.41 9.98 -2.39
C LEU A 52 2.67 10.44 -0.96
N GLY A 53 2.88 11.76 -0.81
CA GLY A 53 3.19 12.38 0.46
C GLY A 53 2.07 12.31 1.50
N SER A 54 2.32 12.89 2.68
CA SER A 54 1.42 12.85 3.86
C SER A 54 -0.05 13.10 3.56
N GLU A 55 -0.36 14.06 2.67
CA GLU A 55 -1.74 14.46 2.36
C GLU A 55 -2.61 13.30 1.85
N ILE A 56 -2.03 12.32 1.14
CA ILE A 56 -2.82 11.22 0.59
C ILE A 56 -2.98 10.10 1.61
N GLY A 57 -1.96 9.86 2.44
CA GLY A 57 -2.09 8.98 3.60
C GLY A 57 -3.21 9.44 4.54
N GLU A 58 -3.20 10.73 4.91
CA GLU A 58 -4.24 11.36 5.72
C GLU A 58 -5.62 11.23 5.09
N ARG A 59 -5.75 11.53 3.80
CA ARG A 59 -7.05 11.40 3.11
C ARG A 59 -7.56 9.96 3.14
N PHE A 60 -6.69 8.98 2.91
CA PHE A 60 -7.06 7.56 3.00
C PHE A 60 -7.53 7.19 4.40
N TRP A 61 -6.88 7.73 5.42
CA TRP A 61 -7.25 7.49 6.80
C TRP A 61 -8.60 8.13 7.18
N GLU A 62 -8.80 9.41 6.83
CA GLU A 62 -10.04 10.13 7.09
C GLU A 62 -11.24 9.49 6.38
N ASN A 63 -11.02 9.00 5.15
CA ASN A 63 -12.05 8.42 4.29
C ASN A 63 -11.99 6.87 4.26
N ARG A 64 -11.36 6.23 5.25
CA ARG A 64 -11.12 4.77 5.27
C ARG A 64 -12.38 3.91 5.13
N LYS A 65 -13.55 4.45 5.47
CA LYS A 65 -14.87 3.78 5.29
C LYS A 65 -15.27 3.64 3.82
N GLU A 66 -14.68 4.42 2.92
CA GLU A 66 -14.93 4.36 1.47
C GLU A 66 -14.08 3.28 0.78
N ILE A 67 -13.09 2.71 1.47
CA ILE A 67 -12.22 1.68 0.90
C ILE A 67 -13.07 0.43 0.60
N PRO A 68 -13.06 -0.07 -0.65
CA PRO A 68 -13.86 -1.23 -1.01
C PRO A 68 -13.46 -2.49 -0.22
N LYS A 69 -14.46 -3.26 0.21
CA LYS A 69 -14.26 -4.49 1.02
C LYS A 69 -13.30 -5.51 0.40
N ILE A 70 -13.15 -5.52 -0.92
CA ILE A 70 -12.19 -6.40 -1.60
C ILE A 70 -10.76 -6.21 -1.09
N PHE A 71 -10.42 -5.03 -0.55
CA PHE A 71 -9.11 -4.71 0.01
C PHE A 71 -8.93 -5.10 1.48
N GLU A 72 -9.93 -5.65 2.18
CA GLU A 72 -9.82 -6.02 3.60
C GLU A 72 -8.77 -7.11 3.89
N GLY A 73 -8.32 -7.85 2.86
CA GLY A 73 -7.19 -8.79 2.94
C GLY A 73 -5.83 -8.22 2.52
N SER A 74 -5.73 -6.90 2.36
CA SER A 74 -4.57 -6.21 1.78
C SER A 74 -4.06 -5.11 2.72
N SER A 75 -2.86 -4.62 2.43
CA SER A 75 -2.34 -3.43 3.07
C SER A 75 -1.94 -2.39 2.05
N PHE A 76 -2.33 -1.15 2.35
CA PHE A 76 -1.83 0.03 1.68
C PHE A 76 -0.60 0.53 2.41
N SER A 77 0.47 0.73 1.66
CA SER A 77 1.70 1.32 2.18
C SER A 77 1.87 2.73 1.62
N PHE A 78 2.26 3.65 2.49
CA PHE A 78 2.42 5.08 2.19
C PHE A 78 3.86 5.48 2.53
N PRO A 79 4.81 5.29 1.60
CA PRO A 79 6.23 5.44 1.88
C PRO A 79 6.66 6.90 2.13
N GLY A 80 5.86 7.86 1.65
CA GLY A 80 6.06 9.30 1.80
C GLY A 80 5.22 9.97 2.88
N TRP A 81 4.49 9.22 3.71
CA TRP A 81 3.72 9.79 4.82
C TRP A 81 4.67 10.21 5.95
N LYS A 82 4.71 11.50 6.28
CA LYS A 82 5.68 12.12 7.21
C LYS A 82 5.13 12.45 8.60
N GLU A 83 3.93 12.01 8.94
CA GLU A 83 3.34 12.34 10.25
C GLU A 83 4.13 11.71 11.40
N HIS A 84 4.94 10.69 11.13
CA HIS A 84 5.96 10.19 12.06
C HIS A 84 7.34 10.81 11.79
N PRO A 85 8.03 11.33 12.83
CA PRO A 85 9.25 12.13 12.70
C PRO A 85 10.51 11.32 12.30
N SER A 86 10.42 9.99 12.17
CA SER A 86 11.56 9.16 11.82
C SER A 86 11.58 8.87 10.31
N CYS A 87 12.68 9.22 9.65
CA CYS A 87 12.91 8.85 8.25
C CYS A 87 13.11 7.33 8.07
N GLU A 88 13.00 6.52 9.11
CA GLU A 88 13.29 5.09 9.09
C GLU A 88 12.04 4.20 9.12
N GLU A 89 10.83 4.74 8.94
CA GLU A 89 9.57 3.96 9.01
C GLU A 89 8.63 4.22 7.84
N ILE A 90 7.70 3.29 7.59
CA ILE A 90 6.67 3.41 6.55
C ILE A 90 5.29 3.32 7.17
N ALA A 91 4.41 4.22 6.70
CA ALA A 91 2.96 4.17 6.79
C ALA A 91 2.35 2.84 6.32
N HIS A 92 1.79 2.00 7.19
CA HIS A 92 0.97 0.87 6.75
C HIS A 92 -0.46 0.99 7.26
N MET A 93 -1.41 1.01 6.34
CA MET A 93 -2.82 0.83 6.65
C MET A 93 -3.25 -0.57 6.24
N PHE A 94 -3.98 -1.25 7.12
CA PHE A 94 -4.50 -2.60 6.87
C PHE A 94 -5.82 -2.79 7.62
N HIS A 95 -6.63 -3.75 7.18
CA HIS A 95 -7.86 -4.11 7.89
C HIS A 95 -7.59 -5.31 8.79
N ASN A 96 -7.96 -5.25 10.06
CA ASN A 96 -7.74 -6.35 11.02
C ASN A 96 -8.88 -7.38 11.06
N GLY A 97 -9.94 -7.16 10.28
CA GLY A 97 -11.17 -7.96 10.27
C GLY A 97 -12.38 -7.22 10.84
N GLU A 98 -12.16 -6.19 11.64
CA GLU A 98 -13.19 -5.35 12.26
C GLU A 98 -13.08 -3.90 11.81
N GLU A 99 -11.86 -3.37 11.72
CA GLU A 99 -11.59 -1.99 11.35
C GLU A 99 -10.26 -1.82 10.59
N TRP A 100 -10.12 -0.65 9.97
CA TRP A 100 -8.86 -0.19 9.39
C TRP A 100 -7.93 0.35 10.48
N CYS A 101 -6.73 -0.21 10.54
CA CYS A 101 -5.67 0.16 11.46
C CYS A 101 -4.51 0.83 10.71
N LEU A 102 -3.76 1.69 11.42
CA LEU A 102 -2.53 2.33 10.94
C LEU A 102 -1.37 1.91 11.83
N ILE A 103 -0.25 1.46 11.23
CA ILE A 103 0.97 1.10 11.97
C ILE A 103 2.24 1.71 11.37
N TRP A 104 3.09 2.10 12.32
CA TRP A 104 4.53 2.37 12.30
C TRP A 104 5.39 1.13 12.10
N VAL A 105 6.09 0.91 10.98
CA VAL A 105 7.10 -0.15 10.99
C VAL A 105 8.42 0.23 10.29
N PRO A 106 9.58 -0.20 10.86
CA PRO A 106 10.89 0.15 10.34
C PRO A 106 11.18 -0.35 8.92
N ILE A 107 11.88 0.47 8.13
CA ILE A 107 12.31 0.15 6.76
C ILE A 107 13.26 -1.06 6.67
N LYS A 108 13.92 -1.39 7.78
CA LYS A 108 14.83 -2.55 7.90
C LYS A 108 14.08 -3.85 8.18
N ASN A 109 12.81 -3.78 8.59
CA ASN A 109 12.00 -4.97 8.81
C ASN A 109 11.51 -5.56 7.50
N ARG A 110 11.41 -6.89 7.48
CA ARG A 110 10.76 -7.64 6.40
C ARG A 110 9.28 -7.72 6.70
N TYR A 111 8.44 -7.43 5.71
CA TYR A 111 6.99 -7.45 5.87
C TYR A 111 6.35 -8.57 5.08
N TRP A 112 5.25 -9.05 5.64
CA TRP A 112 4.47 -10.16 5.13
C TRP A 112 3.00 -9.77 5.13
N LEU A 113 2.48 -9.36 3.97
CA LEU A 113 1.03 -9.23 3.74
C LEU A 113 0.70 -9.74 2.34
N LYS A 114 -0.42 -10.46 2.25
CA LYS A 114 -0.89 -11.19 1.06
C LYS A 114 -0.92 -10.30 -0.19
N ASN A 115 -1.13 -8.99 -0.01
CA ASN A 115 -1.02 -7.96 -1.05
C ASN A 115 -0.51 -6.64 -0.46
N HIS A 116 0.75 -6.29 -0.73
CA HIS A 116 1.33 -4.99 -0.40
C HIS A 116 1.11 -4.00 -1.56
N LEU A 117 0.13 -3.13 -1.37
CA LEU A 117 -0.36 -2.21 -2.38
C LEU A 117 0.17 -0.80 -2.12
N GLY A 118 0.48 -0.09 -3.18
CA GLY A 118 0.71 1.33 -3.18
C GLY A 118 -0.31 2.06 -4.02
N ILE A 119 -0.36 3.37 -3.81
CA ILE A 119 -1.34 4.27 -4.40
C ILE A 119 -0.62 5.34 -5.20
N TYR A 120 -1.25 5.82 -6.27
CA TYR A 120 -0.83 7.02 -7.01
C TYR A 120 -2.06 7.81 -7.47
N LYS A 121 -1.95 9.14 -7.62
CA LYS A 121 -3.07 9.96 -8.10
C LYS A 121 -3.22 9.79 -9.61
N ILE A 122 -4.45 9.61 -10.09
CA ILE A 122 -4.75 9.59 -11.53
C ILE A 122 -5.10 11.02 -11.93
N SER A 123 -4.20 11.69 -12.66
CA SER A 123 -4.41 13.03 -13.26
C SER A 123 -5.37 12.98 -14.43
#